data_AF-A0A0F9MMI0-F1
#
_entry.id   AF-A0A0F9MMI0-F1
#
_cell.length_a   1.000
_cell.length_b   1.000
_cell.length_c   1.000
_cell.angle_alpha   90.00
_cell.angle_beta   90.00
_cell.angle_gamma   90.00
#
_symmetry.space_group_name_H-M   'P 1'
#
loop_
_entity.id
_entity.type
_entity.pdbx_description
1 polymer ?
#
loop_
_entity_poly.entity_id
_entity_poly.type
_entity_poly.pdbx_seq_one_letter_code
_entity_poly.pdbx_strand_id
1 'polypeptide(L)'
;MRLADTATLKKVLNSNIESSTMKWIEDRLYGIVEEKSAKNLFMTYSLLASKVKASKELIFSNLNNDRLTNYLSLQKANNLQVARIYLLSRVLEENNDYFQSKVANLIQVADSSELETFLKFLILLPNPENYKQAAIEALRTNIATVFDAISADNPYPATYFTDQQWNQMYLKAAFMQQDLSRILDIDKRANAELARIISDYAHERWAASRDVDPYFWRPVGNFLGDNLLNDMERLLRSDRIEENRAGALCCLQSDTAKAEALLMKYPDVKDSVVNGNITWYNLVN
;
A
#
# COMPACT_ATOMS: atom_id res chain seq x y z
N MET A 1 -14.94 -1.92 -3.27
CA MET A 1 -15.46 -1.43 -4.57
C MET A 1 -14.27 -1.21 -5.49
N ARG A 2 -14.25 -1.86 -6.67
CA ARG A 2 -13.14 -1.79 -7.63
C ARG A 2 -12.94 -0.32 -8.09
N LEU A 3 -11.69 0.15 -8.15
CA LEU A 3 -11.39 1.57 -8.46
C LEU A 3 -11.67 1.93 -9.93
N ALA A 4 -11.67 0.96 -10.84
CA ALA A 4 -12.05 1.15 -12.24
C ALA A 4 -12.48 -0.15 -12.91
N ASP A 5 -13.30 -0.05 -13.95
CA ASP A 5 -13.55 -1.15 -14.88
C ASP A 5 -12.45 -1.25 -15.95
N THR A 6 -12.47 -2.33 -16.73
CA THR A 6 -11.43 -2.55 -17.72
C THR A 6 -11.57 -1.64 -18.95
N ALA A 7 -12.77 -1.15 -19.23
CA ALA A 7 -13.00 -0.14 -20.27
C ALA A 7 -12.27 1.17 -19.96
N THR A 8 -12.22 1.55 -18.68
CA THR A 8 -11.50 2.73 -18.20
C THR A 8 -9.99 2.55 -18.36
N LEU A 9 -9.45 1.36 -18.02
CA LEU A 9 -8.03 1.03 -18.26
C LEU A 9 -7.69 1.09 -19.76
N LYS A 10 -8.59 0.62 -20.63
CA LYS A 10 -8.42 0.73 -22.09
C LYS A 10 -8.33 2.19 -22.57
N LYS A 11 -9.15 3.09 -22.02
CA LYS A 11 -9.09 4.53 -22.34
C LYS A 11 -7.75 5.15 -21.95
N VAL A 12 -7.20 4.76 -20.79
CA VAL A 12 -5.85 5.17 -20.39
C VAL A 12 -4.83 4.69 -21.42
N LEU A 13 -4.87 3.42 -21.82
CA LEU A 13 -3.94 2.89 -22.82
C LEU A 13 -4.05 3.60 -24.17
N ASN A 14 -5.26 3.81 -24.70
CA ASN A 14 -5.46 4.50 -25.97
C ASN A 14 -4.84 5.90 -26.01
N SER A 15 -4.66 6.55 -24.86
CA SER A 15 -4.01 7.86 -24.75
C SER A 15 -2.49 7.79 -24.60
N ASN A 16 -1.92 6.60 -24.37
CA ASN A 16 -0.53 6.42 -23.91
C ASN A 16 0.30 5.40 -24.70
N ILE A 17 -0.30 4.68 -25.65
CA ILE A 17 0.39 3.76 -26.55
C ILE A 17 -0.07 3.95 -27.99
N GLU A 18 0.76 3.53 -28.94
CA GLU A 18 0.41 3.56 -30.37
C GLU A 18 -0.78 2.65 -30.67
N SER A 19 -1.65 3.07 -31.61
CA SER A 19 -2.82 2.29 -32.04
C SER A 19 -2.44 0.90 -32.58
N SER A 20 -1.27 0.77 -33.19
CA SER A 20 -0.68 -0.50 -33.65
C SER A 20 -0.41 -1.46 -32.49
N THR A 21 0.18 -0.95 -31.40
CA THR A 21 0.46 -1.70 -30.18
C THR A 21 -0.83 -2.08 -29.47
N MET A 22 -1.80 -1.16 -29.37
CA MET A 22 -3.11 -1.47 -28.80
C MET A 22 -3.83 -2.56 -29.59
N LYS A 23 -3.82 -2.48 -30.93
CA LYS A 23 -4.38 -3.52 -31.80
C LYS A 23 -3.71 -4.87 -31.56
N TRP A 24 -2.38 -4.91 -31.44
CA TRP A 24 -1.66 -6.15 -31.12
C TRP A 24 -2.09 -6.76 -29.78
N ILE A 25 -2.34 -5.94 -28.76
CA ILE A 25 -2.84 -6.41 -27.45
C ILE A 25 -4.24 -7.02 -27.60
N GLU A 26 -5.14 -6.35 -28.33
CA GLU A 26 -6.51 -6.84 -28.59
C GLU A 26 -6.53 -8.15 -29.40
N ASP A 27 -5.71 -8.25 -30.45
CA ASP A 27 -5.62 -9.45 -31.27
C ASP A 27 -5.10 -10.64 -30.43
N ARG A 28 -4.13 -10.41 -29.54
CA ARG A 28 -3.65 -11.42 -28.59
C ARG A 28 -4.71 -11.83 -27.57
N LEU A 29 -5.43 -10.85 -27.01
CA LEU A 29 -6.53 -11.08 -26.07
C LEU A 29 -7.60 -11.96 -26.69
N TYR A 30 -8.03 -11.66 -27.91
CA TYR A 30 -9.03 -12.44 -28.64
C TYR A 30 -8.61 -13.91 -28.74
N GLY A 31 -7.39 -14.19 -29.21
CA GLY A 31 -6.89 -15.56 -29.31
C GLY A 31 -6.73 -16.27 -27.94
N ILE A 32 -6.30 -15.55 -26.89
CA ILE A 32 -6.19 -16.11 -25.54
C ILE A 32 -7.57 -16.58 -25.04
N VAL A 33 -8.61 -15.76 -25.24
CA VAL A 33 -9.96 -16.01 -24.73
C VAL A 33 -10.66 -17.08 -25.56
N GLU A 34 -10.58 -17.00 -26.89
CA GLU A 34 -11.19 -17.97 -27.81
C GLU A 34 -10.61 -19.38 -27.60
N GLU A 35 -9.29 -19.51 -27.52
CA GLU A 35 -8.61 -20.80 -27.33
C GLU A 35 -8.54 -21.23 -25.86
N LYS A 36 -8.92 -20.36 -24.92
CA LYS A 36 -8.69 -20.53 -23.48
C LYS A 36 -7.22 -20.90 -23.19
N SER A 37 -6.27 -20.19 -23.78
CA SER A 37 -4.86 -20.59 -23.76
C SER A 37 -4.08 -19.91 -22.64
N ALA A 38 -3.80 -20.65 -21.55
CA ALA A 38 -2.94 -20.18 -20.47
C ALA A 38 -1.50 -19.91 -20.96
N LYS A 39 -0.99 -20.74 -21.88
CA LYS A 39 0.33 -20.53 -22.49
C LYS A 39 0.40 -19.18 -23.20
N ASN A 40 -0.60 -18.86 -24.01
CA ASN A 40 -0.63 -17.59 -24.75
C ASN A 40 -0.79 -16.40 -23.78
N LEU A 41 -1.55 -16.55 -22.69
CA LEU A 41 -1.63 -15.52 -21.64
C LEU A 41 -0.24 -15.23 -21.05
N PHE A 42 0.49 -16.27 -20.64
CA PHE A 42 1.78 -16.12 -19.96
C PHE A 42 2.79 -15.49 -20.91
N MET A 43 2.88 -16.01 -22.14
CA MET A 43 3.75 -15.45 -23.17
C MET A 43 3.40 -14.00 -23.49
N THR A 44 2.11 -13.67 -23.64
CA THR A 44 1.69 -12.31 -23.98
C THR A 44 2.02 -11.34 -22.86
N TYR A 45 1.79 -11.73 -21.60
CA TYR A 45 2.09 -10.91 -20.43
C TYR A 45 3.58 -10.53 -20.36
N SER A 46 4.47 -11.48 -20.59
CA SER A 46 5.92 -11.20 -20.64
C SER A 46 6.34 -10.42 -21.89
N LEU A 47 5.76 -10.73 -23.06
CA LEU A 47 6.05 -10.01 -24.30
C LEU A 47 5.62 -8.54 -24.27
N LEU A 48 4.70 -8.14 -23.39
CA LEU A 48 4.33 -6.72 -23.23
C LEU A 48 5.56 -5.83 -22.99
N ALA A 49 6.57 -6.28 -22.25
CA ALA A 49 7.78 -5.50 -21.98
C ALA A 49 8.56 -5.16 -23.27
N SER A 50 8.45 -6.00 -24.31
CA SER A 50 9.04 -5.76 -25.64
C SER A 50 8.15 -4.94 -26.59
N LYS A 51 6.84 -4.84 -26.28
CA LYS A 51 5.84 -4.18 -27.15
C LYS A 51 5.43 -2.81 -26.66
N VAL A 52 5.50 -2.58 -25.34
CA VAL A 52 5.10 -1.33 -24.71
C VAL A 52 6.34 -0.70 -24.07
N LYS A 53 6.79 0.41 -24.64
CA LYS A 53 7.89 1.20 -24.07
C LYS A 53 7.37 1.98 -22.86
N ALA A 54 7.88 1.64 -21.68
CA ALA A 54 7.53 2.30 -20.42
C ALA A 54 7.68 3.82 -20.52
N SER A 55 6.57 4.54 -20.33
CA SER A 55 6.55 6.00 -20.22
C SER A 55 7.03 6.48 -18.85
N LYS A 56 7.44 7.75 -18.74
CA LYS A 56 7.73 8.38 -17.44
C LYS A 56 6.47 8.77 -16.69
N GLU A 57 5.46 9.24 -17.41
CA GLU A 57 4.16 9.66 -16.88
C GLU A 57 3.04 9.20 -17.82
N LEU A 58 1.82 9.15 -17.29
CA LEU A 58 0.61 8.84 -18.05
C LEU A 58 -0.16 10.10 -18.39
N ILE A 59 -0.75 10.12 -19.57
CA ILE A 59 -1.66 11.15 -20.06
C ILE A 59 -3.10 10.67 -19.82
N PHE A 60 -3.89 11.46 -19.08
CA PHE A 60 -5.28 11.15 -18.77
C PHE A 60 -6.25 12.02 -19.59
N SER A 61 -6.30 11.80 -20.90
CA SER A 61 -7.21 12.53 -21.79
C SER A 61 -8.63 11.98 -21.69
N ASN A 62 -9.62 12.84 -21.41
CA ASN A 62 -11.06 12.50 -21.40
C ASN A 62 -11.44 11.34 -20.46
N LEU A 63 -10.74 11.20 -19.33
CA LEU A 63 -11.01 10.15 -18.34
C LEU A 63 -11.82 10.71 -17.16
N ASN A 64 -13.13 10.41 -17.10
CA ASN A 64 -14.01 10.79 -15.99
C ASN A 64 -13.90 9.80 -14.81
N ASN A 65 -12.70 9.62 -14.25
CA ASN A 65 -12.47 8.78 -13.06
C ASN A 65 -11.29 9.30 -12.23
N ASP A 66 -11.54 10.31 -11.40
CA ASP A 66 -10.52 10.95 -10.55
C ASP A 66 -9.86 9.96 -9.57
N ARG A 67 -10.62 8.97 -9.08
CA ARG A 67 -10.07 7.97 -8.15
C ARG A 67 -8.98 7.13 -8.81
N LEU A 68 -9.23 6.63 -10.03
CA LEU A 68 -8.22 5.89 -10.78
C LEU A 68 -7.06 6.81 -11.16
N THR A 69 -7.33 8.01 -11.68
CA THR A 69 -6.30 8.97 -12.08
C THR A 69 -5.36 9.27 -10.91
N ASN A 70 -5.91 9.63 -9.75
CA ASN A 70 -5.13 9.92 -8.55
C ASN A 70 -4.31 8.71 -8.10
N TYR A 71 -4.89 7.51 -8.14
CA TYR A 71 -4.20 6.28 -7.76
C TYR A 71 -3.02 5.97 -8.70
N LEU A 72 -3.22 6.05 -10.01
CA LEU A 72 -2.16 5.81 -10.99
C LEU A 72 -1.05 6.87 -10.89
N SER A 73 -1.40 8.13 -10.67
CA SER A 73 -0.43 9.22 -10.45
C SER A 73 0.37 9.02 -9.17
N LEU A 74 -0.30 8.68 -8.06
CA LEU A 74 0.34 8.42 -6.77
C LEU A 74 1.35 7.27 -6.86
N GLN A 75 0.96 6.19 -7.54
CA GLN A 75 1.82 5.02 -7.80
C GLN A 75 2.89 5.26 -8.88
N LYS A 76 2.92 6.44 -9.51
CA LYS A 76 3.79 6.77 -10.66
C LYS A 76 3.71 5.70 -11.75
N ALA A 77 2.49 5.27 -12.06
CA ALA A 77 2.23 4.20 -13.01
C ALA A 77 2.74 4.57 -14.41
N ASN A 78 3.22 3.57 -15.15
CA ASN A 78 3.55 3.71 -16.57
C ASN A 78 2.63 2.88 -17.47
N ASN A 79 2.67 3.16 -18.77
CA ASN A 79 1.84 2.49 -19.78
C ASN A 79 2.04 0.96 -19.85
N LEU A 80 3.24 0.42 -19.59
CA LEU A 80 3.51 -1.01 -19.54
C LEU A 80 2.78 -1.67 -18.35
N GLN A 81 2.82 -1.04 -17.18
CA GLN A 81 2.11 -1.51 -16.00
C GLN A 81 0.60 -1.52 -16.23
N VAL A 82 0.04 -0.44 -16.80
CA VAL A 82 -1.38 -0.37 -17.16
C VAL A 82 -1.73 -1.45 -18.20
N ALA A 83 -0.86 -1.71 -19.18
CA ALA A 83 -1.11 -2.73 -20.21
C ALA A 83 -1.15 -4.15 -19.64
N ARG A 84 -0.25 -4.46 -18.71
CA ARG A 84 -0.24 -5.73 -17.96
C ARG A 84 -1.53 -5.92 -17.17
N ILE A 85 -1.95 -4.90 -16.42
CA ILE A 85 -3.17 -4.96 -15.60
C ILE A 85 -4.42 -5.02 -16.47
N TYR A 86 -4.43 -4.28 -17.58
CA TYR A 86 -5.49 -4.38 -18.59
C TYR A 86 -5.64 -5.81 -19.14
N LEU A 87 -4.53 -6.43 -19.57
CA LEU A 87 -4.52 -7.81 -20.08
C LEU A 87 -5.11 -8.79 -19.05
N LEU A 88 -4.61 -8.77 -17.81
CA LEU A 88 -5.10 -9.65 -16.74
C LEU A 88 -6.58 -9.39 -16.43
N SER A 89 -6.96 -8.12 -16.37
CA SER A 89 -8.32 -7.72 -16.05
C SER A 89 -9.33 -8.15 -17.12
N ARG A 90 -8.96 -8.03 -18.41
CA ARG A 90 -9.82 -8.46 -19.53
C ARG A 90 -10.05 -9.96 -19.51
N VAL A 91 -9.00 -10.78 -19.38
CA VAL A 91 -9.19 -12.25 -19.38
C VAL A 91 -10.04 -12.72 -18.21
N LEU A 92 -9.91 -12.05 -17.04
CA LEU A 92 -10.74 -12.35 -15.87
C LEU A 92 -12.21 -11.94 -16.05
N GLU A 93 -12.48 -10.83 -16.73
CA GLU A 93 -13.86 -10.43 -17.07
C GLU A 93 -14.51 -11.38 -18.08
N GLU A 94 -13.75 -11.88 -19.06
CA GLU A 94 -14.28 -12.80 -20.08
C GLU A 94 -14.58 -14.19 -19.52
N ASN A 95 -13.69 -14.73 -18.67
CA ASN A 95 -13.90 -16.05 -18.07
C ASN A 95 -13.14 -16.20 -16.75
N ASN A 96 -13.70 -15.66 -15.67
CA ASN A 96 -13.09 -15.73 -14.33
C ASN A 96 -12.80 -17.18 -13.92
N ASP A 97 -13.76 -18.09 -14.09
CA ASP A 97 -13.65 -19.49 -13.64
C ASP A 97 -12.43 -20.20 -14.25
N TYR A 98 -12.14 -19.94 -15.52
CA TYR A 98 -10.98 -20.49 -16.18
C TYR A 98 -9.69 -19.74 -15.80
N PHE A 99 -9.69 -18.41 -15.93
CA PHE A 99 -8.46 -17.62 -15.87
C PHE A 99 -7.96 -17.30 -14.46
N GLN A 100 -8.80 -17.33 -13.43
CA GLN A 100 -8.40 -17.01 -12.07
C GLN A 100 -7.19 -17.85 -11.61
N SER A 101 -7.26 -19.17 -11.76
CA SER A 101 -6.14 -20.06 -11.42
C SER A 101 -4.90 -19.84 -12.29
N LYS A 102 -5.09 -19.43 -13.55
CA LYS A 102 -3.98 -19.20 -14.50
C LYS A 102 -3.25 -17.90 -14.18
N VAL A 103 -3.97 -16.85 -13.84
CA VAL A 103 -3.38 -15.59 -13.35
C VAL A 103 -2.61 -15.85 -12.05
N ALA A 104 -3.18 -16.61 -11.11
CA ALA A 104 -2.47 -16.96 -9.88
C ALA A 104 -1.15 -17.71 -10.17
N ASN A 105 -1.17 -18.71 -11.06
CA ASN A 105 0.02 -19.45 -11.46
C ASN A 105 1.06 -18.58 -12.20
N LEU A 106 0.60 -17.64 -13.05
CA LEU A 106 1.47 -16.72 -13.77
C LEU A 106 2.30 -15.89 -12.78
N ILE A 107 1.66 -15.36 -11.75
CA ILE A 107 2.31 -14.48 -10.77
C ILE A 107 3.31 -15.22 -9.89
N GLN A 108 3.12 -16.52 -9.65
CA GLN A 108 4.11 -17.34 -8.92
C GLN A 108 5.46 -17.46 -9.64
N VAL A 109 5.47 -17.32 -10.96
CA VAL A 109 6.69 -17.42 -11.80
C VAL A 109 7.06 -16.11 -12.47
N ALA A 110 6.38 -15.02 -12.10
CA ALA A 110 6.61 -13.69 -12.64
C ALA A 110 8.00 -13.17 -12.28
N ASP A 111 8.60 -12.40 -13.18
CA ASP A 111 9.80 -11.63 -12.85
C ASP A 111 9.48 -10.52 -11.82
N SER A 112 10.50 -9.88 -11.27
CA SER A 112 10.30 -8.84 -10.25
C SER A 112 9.47 -7.65 -10.75
N SER A 113 9.60 -7.24 -12.02
CA SER A 113 8.84 -6.13 -12.60
C SER A 113 7.37 -6.51 -12.80
N GLU A 114 7.13 -7.73 -13.25
CA GLU A 114 5.82 -8.33 -13.43
C GLU A 114 5.07 -8.48 -12.10
N LEU A 115 5.75 -9.00 -11.07
CA LEU A 115 5.21 -9.15 -9.72
C LEU A 115 4.94 -7.79 -9.07
N GLU A 116 5.87 -6.84 -9.17
CA GLU A 116 5.69 -5.47 -8.67
C GLU A 116 4.46 -4.81 -9.32
N THR A 117 4.30 -4.95 -10.64
CA THR A 117 3.14 -4.45 -11.38
C THR A 117 1.84 -5.03 -10.84
N PHE A 118 1.81 -6.36 -10.68
CA PHE A 118 0.63 -7.06 -10.18
C PHE A 118 0.25 -6.60 -8.78
N LEU A 119 1.20 -6.52 -7.85
CA LEU A 119 0.95 -6.13 -6.46
C LEU A 119 0.49 -4.67 -6.34
N LYS A 120 1.15 -3.74 -7.04
CA LYS A 120 0.79 -2.31 -7.07
C LYS A 120 -0.64 -2.08 -7.49
N PHE A 121 -1.12 -2.84 -8.46
CA PHE A 121 -2.43 -2.60 -9.08
C PHE A 121 -3.42 -3.74 -8.85
N LEU A 122 -3.14 -4.62 -7.88
CA LEU A 122 -3.99 -5.77 -7.55
C LEU A 122 -5.44 -5.35 -7.29
N ILE A 123 -5.65 -4.24 -6.59
CA ILE A 123 -6.97 -3.66 -6.30
C ILE A 123 -7.80 -3.32 -7.57
N LEU A 124 -7.15 -3.19 -8.73
CA LEU A 124 -7.80 -2.88 -10.01
C LEU A 124 -8.31 -4.13 -10.74
N LEU A 125 -7.90 -5.34 -10.33
CA LEU A 125 -8.38 -6.58 -10.95
C LEU A 125 -9.82 -6.91 -10.52
N PRO A 126 -10.57 -7.67 -11.34
CA PRO A 126 -11.81 -8.32 -10.90
C PRO A 126 -11.55 -9.27 -9.73
N ASN A 127 -12.43 -9.25 -8.72
CA ASN A 127 -12.38 -10.12 -7.53
C ASN A 127 -10.97 -10.20 -6.89
N PRO A 128 -10.36 -9.06 -6.53
CA PRO A 128 -8.95 -9.02 -6.15
C PRO A 128 -8.65 -9.75 -4.81
N GLU A 129 -9.68 -10.04 -4.01
CA GLU A 129 -9.61 -10.96 -2.85
C GLU A 129 -9.12 -12.37 -3.21
N ASN A 130 -9.35 -12.83 -4.44
CA ASN A 130 -8.93 -14.16 -4.90
C ASN A 130 -7.40 -14.33 -4.93
N TYR A 131 -6.66 -13.22 -4.96
CA TYR A 131 -5.19 -13.22 -5.00
C TYR A 131 -4.57 -12.78 -3.67
N LYS A 132 -5.33 -12.79 -2.58
CA LYS A 132 -4.85 -12.41 -1.25
C LYS A 132 -3.60 -13.17 -0.81
N GLN A 133 -3.47 -14.44 -1.19
CA GLN A 133 -2.27 -15.22 -0.87
C GLN A 133 -1.00 -14.64 -1.51
N ALA A 134 -1.06 -14.20 -2.77
CA ALA A 134 0.08 -13.55 -3.42
C ALA A 134 0.49 -12.25 -2.71
N ALA A 135 -0.50 -11.47 -2.25
CA ALA A 135 -0.25 -10.25 -1.47
C ALA A 135 0.39 -10.55 -0.10
N ILE A 136 -0.04 -11.62 0.58
CA ILE A 136 0.56 -12.06 1.86
C ILE A 136 1.97 -12.61 1.66
N GLU A 137 2.20 -13.38 0.60
CA GLU A 137 3.52 -13.91 0.26
C GLU A 137 4.51 -12.78 -0.03
N ALA A 138 4.07 -11.71 -0.69
CA ALA A 138 4.88 -10.52 -0.90
C ALA A 138 5.37 -9.89 0.41
N LEU A 139 4.62 -10.01 1.52
CA LEU A 139 5.07 -9.54 2.83
C LEU A 139 6.25 -10.36 3.37
N ARG A 140 6.60 -11.52 2.81
CA ARG A 140 7.74 -12.32 3.28
C ARG A 140 9.06 -11.93 2.62
N THR A 141 9.04 -11.15 1.53
CA THR A 141 10.24 -10.70 0.82
C THR A 141 11.10 -9.74 1.65
N ASN A 142 12.40 -9.66 1.36
CA ASN A 142 13.29 -8.58 1.82
C ASN A 142 13.60 -7.58 0.69
N ILE A 143 13.01 -7.75 -0.50
CA ILE A 143 13.17 -6.85 -1.63
C ILE A 143 12.22 -5.67 -1.43
N ALA A 144 12.76 -4.49 -1.11
CA ALA A 144 11.99 -3.29 -0.79
C ALA A 144 10.95 -2.95 -1.87
N THR A 145 11.32 -2.99 -3.16
CA THR A 145 10.39 -2.65 -4.26
C THR A 145 9.18 -3.59 -4.34
N VAL A 146 9.34 -4.88 -4.03
CA VAL A 146 8.23 -5.86 -4.03
C VAL A 146 7.38 -5.70 -2.78
N PHE A 147 7.99 -5.41 -1.63
CA PHE A 147 7.26 -5.14 -0.40
C PHE A 147 6.41 -3.86 -0.53
N ASP A 148 7.02 -2.76 -0.97
CA ASP A 148 6.36 -1.47 -1.18
C ASP A 148 5.26 -1.53 -2.22
N ALA A 149 5.38 -2.42 -3.22
CA ALA A 149 4.33 -2.61 -4.21
C ALA A 149 2.97 -2.94 -3.57
N ILE A 150 2.95 -3.65 -2.45
CA ILE A 150 1.71 -4.01 -1.74
C ILE A 150 1.44 -3.12 -0.52
N SER A 151 2.46 -2.59 0.14
CA SER A 151 2.30 -1.84 1.40
C SER A 151 2.21 -0.32 1.25
N ALA A 152 2.88 0.26 0.25
CA ALA A 152 3.02 1.70 0.08
C ALA A 152 2.05 2.26 -0.97
N ASP A 153 1.34 3.31 -0.59
CA ASP A 153 0.33 4.03 -1.37
C ASP A 153 -0.76 3.09 -1.93
N ASN A 154 -0.98 1.94 -1.32
CA ASN A 154 -1.82 0.87 -1.83
C ASN A 154 -3.04 0.65 -0.92
N PRO A 155 -4.29 0.79 -1.42
CA PRO A 155 -5.50 0.60 -0.62
C PRO A 155 -5.88 -0.87 -0.43
N TYR A 156 -5.19 -1.81 -1.09
CA TYR A 156 -5.49 -3.23 -1.02
C TYR A 156 -5.39 -3.81 0.41
N PRO A 157 -4.29 -3.61 1.16
CA PRO A 157 -4.14 -4.19 2.50
C PRO A 157 -5.25 -3.74 3.46
N ALA A 158 -5.58 -2.45 3.44
CA ALA A 158 -6.61 -1.89 4.30
C ALA A 158 -7.99 -2.51 4.05
N THR A 159 -8.26 -2.91 2.81
CA THR A 159 -9.53 -3.50 2.38
C THR A 159 -9.60 -5.01 2.64
N TYR A 160 -8.51 -5.75 2.39
CA TYR A 160 -8.56 -7.22 2.30
C TYR A 160 -7.74 -7.98 3.35
N PHE A 161 -6.78 -7.34 4.03
CA PHE A 161 -6.02 -8.02 5.07
C PHE A 161 -6.84 -8.14 6.35
N THR A 162 -6.72 -9.30 7.01
CA THR A 162 -7.11 -9.44 8.42
C THR A 162 -6.23 -8.55 9.30
N ASP A 163 -6.64 -8.31 10.54
CA ASP A 163 -5.82 -7.50 11.46
C ASP A 163 -4.46 -8.14 11.72
N GLN A 164 -4.38 -9.47 11.81
CA GLN A 164 -3.09 -10.14 11.93
C GLN A 164 -2.16 -9.85 10.74
N GLN A 165 -2.68 -9.92 9.50
CA GLN A 165 -1.89 -9.66 8.29
C GLN A 165 -1.50 -8.18 8.17
N TRP A 166 -2.42 -7.29 8.54
CA TRP A 166 -2.17 -5.85 8.62
C TRP A 166 -1.05 -5.53 9.61
N ASN A 167 -1.13 -6.07 10.83
CA ASN A 167 -0.17 -5.83 11.89
C ASN A 167 1.23 -6.33 11.49
N GLN A 168 1.31 -7.50 10.86
CA GLN A 168 2.57 -8.04 10.35
C GLN A 168 3.16 -7.20 9.21
N MET A 169 2.33 -6.69 8.30
CA MET A 169 2.78 -5.76 7.27
C MET A 169 3.35 -4.48 7.90
N TYR A 170 2.62 -3.86 8.84
CA TYR A 170 3.04 -2.61 9.47
C TYR A 170 4.35 -2.77 10.25
N LEU A 171 4.46 -3.83 11.08
CA LEU A 171 5.68 -4.15 11.80
C LEU A 171 6.86 -4.39 10.85
N LYS A 172 6.62 -5.12 9.75
CA LYS A 172 7.69 -5.39 8.78
C LYS A 172 8.14 -4.14 8.04
N ALA A 173 7.23 -3.23 7.69
CA ALA A 173 7.58 -1.96 7.07
C ALA A 173 8.56 -1.18 7.93
N ALA A 174 8.32 -1.13 9.25
CA ALA A 174 9.22 -0.49 10.21
C ALA A 174 10.56 -1.22 10.32
N PHE A 175 10.55 -2.56 10.39
CA PHE A 175 11.78 -3.36 10.42
C PHE A 175 12.65 -3.16 9.17
N MET A 176 12.00 -3.07 8.01
CA MET A 176 12.65 -2.78 6.73
C MET A 176 12.97 -1.29 6.53
N GLN A 177 12.65 -0.43 7.49
CA GLN A 177 12.85 1.03 7.43
C GLN A 177 12.21 1.65 6.18
N GLN A 178 11.04 1.16 5.79
CA GLN A 178 10.25 1.76 4.72
C GLN A 178 9.52 3.01 5.24
N ASP A 179 9.13 3.89 4.33
CA ASP A 179 8.39 5.10 4.66
C ASP A 179 6.96 4.75 5.12
N LEU A 180 6.77 4.72 6.44
CA LEU A 180 5.48 4.41 7.07
C LEU A 180 4.38 5.42 6.71
N SER A 181 4.73 6.63 6.29
CA SER A 181 3.75 7.65 5.91
C SER A 181 2.99 7.32 4.63
N ARG A 182 3.53 6.40 3.83
CA ARG A 182 2.91 5.91 2.59
C ARG A 182 1.94 4.76 2.84
N ILE A 183 1.87 4.20 4.05
CA ILE A 183 0.85 3.21 4.37
C ILE A 183 -0.49 3.94 4.55
N LEU A 184 -1.48 3.60 3.73
CA LEU A 184 -2.80 4.24 3.74
C LEU A 184 -3.66 3.71 4.90
N ASP A 185 -4.66 4.46 5.34
CA ASP A 185 -5.68 3.99 6.31
C ASP A 185 -5.13 3.51 7.68
N ILE A 186 -3.93 3.94 8.10
CA ILE A 186 -3.31 3.54 9.39
C ILE A 186 -4.27 3.75 10.56
N ASP A 187 -4.86 4.94 10.68
CA ASP A 187 -5.73 5.29 11.80
C ASP A 187 -7.01 4.43 11.80
N LYS A 188 -7.52 4.08 10.61
CA LYS A 188 -8.70 3.23 10.43
C LYS A 188 -8.43 1.77 10.77
N ARG A 189 -7.21 1.28 10.52
CA ARG A 189 -6.79 -0.10 10.75
C ARG A 189 -6.03 -0.29 12.07
N ALA A 190 -5.85 0.79 12.82
CA ALA A 190 -5.32 0.77 14.16
C ALA A 190 -6.15 -0.15 15.05
N ASN A 191 -5.48 -0.98 15.85
CA ASN A 191 -6.12 -1.94 16.73
C ASN A 191 -5.25 -2.18 17.99
N ALA A 192 -5.87 -2.65 19.06
CA ALA A 192 -5.20 -2.83 20.35
C ALA A 192 -4.00 -3.78 20.27
N GLU A 193 -4.09 -4.84 19.45
CA GLU A 193 -2.98 -5.79 19.29
C GLU A 193 -1.80 -5.16 18.53
N LEU A 194 -2.06 -4.30 17.54
CA LEU A 194 -1.02 -3.53 16.85
C LEU A 194 -0.31 -2.58 17.82
N ALA A 195 -1.08 -1.87 18.64
CA ALA A 195 -0.51 -0.95 19.65
C ALA A 195 0.39 -1.70 20.65
N ARG A 196 -0.03 -2.90 21.08
CA ARG A 196 0.78 -3.78 21.93
C ARG A 196 2.07 -4.23 21.23
N ILE A 197 1.98 -4.70 19.99
CA ILE A 197 3.14 -5.11 19.17
C ILE A 197 4.14 -3.95 18.99
N ILE A 198 3.64 -2.72 18.78
CA ILE A 198 4.47 -1.52 18.64
C ILE A 198 5.24 -1.22 19.93
N SER A 199 4.56 -1.30 21.09
CA SER A 199 5.19 -1.15 22.41
C SER A 199 6.28 -2.19 22.65
N ASP A 200 5.96 -3.47 22.40
CA ASP A 200 6.92 -4.58 22.55
C ASP A 200 8.17 -4.34 21.67
N TYR A 201 7.98 -3.99 20.39
CA TYR A 201 9.06 -3.65 19.47
C TYR A 201 9.89 -2.45 19.96
N ALA A 202 9.23 -1.40 20.46
CA ALA A 202 9.93 -0.22 20.96
C ALA A 202 10.80 -0.56 22.17
N HIS A 203 10.32 -1.40 23.09
CA HIS A 203 11.10 -1.86 24.25
C HIS A 203 12.31 -2.68 23.82
N GLU A 204 12.16 -3.59 22.86
CA GLU A 204 13.29 -4.35 22.29
C GLU A 204 14.35 -3.43 21.67
N ARG A 205 13.92 -2.38 20.94
CA ARG A 205 14.82 -1.41 20.32
C ARG A 205 15.54 -0.55 21.37
N TRP A 206 14.80 -0.03 22.35
CA TRP A 206 15.36 0.78 23.42
C TRP A 206 16.33 -0.01 24.31
N ALA A 207 16.04 -1.27 24.60
CA ALA A 207 16.96 -2.16 25.34
C ALA A 207 18.27 -2.40 24.57
N ALA A 208 18.24 -2.31 23.24
CA ALA A 208 19.40 -2.41 22.37
C ALA A 208 20.04 -1.05 22.04
N SER A 209 19.64 0.04 22.70
CA SER A 209 20.06 1.42 22.40
C SER A 209 19.88 1.79 20.93
N ARG A 210 18.79 1.33 20.32
CA ARG A 210 18.43 1.64 18.94
C ARG A 210 17.20 2.53 18.89
N ASP A 211 17.18 3.39 17.90
CA ASP A 211 16.07 4.29 17.64
C ASP A 211 14.83 3.54 17.13
N VAL A 212 13.68 4.14 17.40
CA VAL A 212 12.36 3.78 16.88
C VAL A 212 11.92 4.95 16.00
N ASP A 213 11.47 4.67 14.78
CA ASP A 213 10.85 5.69 13.93
C ASP A 213 9.65 6.30 14.66
N PRO A 214 9.63 7.61 14.95
CA PRO A 214 8.52 8.25 15.65
C PRO A 214 7.16 8.04 14.98
N TYR A 215 7.14 7.90 13.64
CA TYR A 215 5.90 7.64 12.90
C TYR A 215 5.29 6.26 13.21
N PHE A 216 6.10 5.33 13.71
CA PHE A 216 5.67 3.97 14.08
C PHE A 216 4.60 3.97 15.18
N TRP A 217 4.49 5.06 15.94
CA TRP A 217 3.49 5.22 16.99
C TRP A 217 2.10 5.66 16.48
N ARG A 218 1.94 6.01 15.20
CA ARG A 218 0.68 6.54 14.65
C ARG A 218 -0.59 5.74 15.01
N PRO A 219 -0.63 4.40 14.96
CA PRO A 219 -1.86 3.65 15.27
C PRO A 219 -2.09 3.40 16.78
N VAL A 220 -1.38 4.08 17.68
CA VAL A 220 -1.39 3.76 19.13
C VAL A 220 -2.37 4.61 19.93
N GLY A 221 -2.65 5.85 19.52
CA GLY A 221 -3.35 6.85 20.35
C GLY A 221 -4.71 6.42 20.93
N ASN A 222 -5.49 5.65 20.17
CA ASN A 222 -6.81 5.15 20.63
C ASN A 222 -6.73 4.00 21.65
N PHE A 223 -5.53 3.51 21.97
CA PHE A 223 -5.32 2.30 22.76
C PHE A 223 -4.42 2.53 23.99
N LEU A 224 -4.25 3.78 24.44
CA LEU A 224 -3.39 4.14 25.56
C LEU A 224 -3.89 3.59 26.93
N GLY A 225 -3.57 2.34 27.21
CA GLY A 225 -3.60 1.76 28.55
C GLY A 225 -2.39 2.16 29.39
N ASP A 226 -2.34 1.71 30.65
CA ASP A 226 -1.30 2.14 31.62
C ASP A 226 0.14 1.90 31.13
N ASN A 227 0.40 0.76 30.48
CA ASN A 227 1.74 0.48 29.93
C ASN A 227 2.12 1.44 28.79
N LEU A 228 1.19 1.67 27.86
CA LEU A 228 1.41 2.56 26.72
C LEU A 228 1.52 4.03 27.15
N LEU A 229 0.86 4.44 28.24
CA LEU A 229 1.04 5.77 28.82
C LEU A 229 2.47 6.00 29.32
N ASN A 230 3.13 4.96 29.86
CA ASN A 230 4.54 5.06 30.23
C ASN A 230 5.44 5.24 29.00
N ASP A 231 5.10 4.59 27.88
CA ASP A 231 5.80 4.78 26.62
C ASP A 231 5.63 6.20 26.10
N MET A 232 4.42 6.75 26.16
CA MET A 232 4.15 8.13 25.77
C MET A 232 4.90 9.12 26.66
N GLU A 233 4.96 8.87 27.97
CA GLU A 233 5.75 9.70 28.89
C GLU A 233 7.25 9.65 28.56
N ARG A 234 7.78 8.49 28.17
CA ARG A 234 9.16 8.37 27.69
C ARG A 234 9.38 9.21 26.42
N LEU A 235 8.49 9.09 25.43
CA LEU A 235 8.58 9.86 24.19
C LEU A 235 8.53 11.37 24.46
N LEU A 236 7.61 11.82 25.31
CA LEU A 236 7.47 13.23 25.70
C LEU A 236 8.69 13.77 26.46
N ARG A 237 9.48 12.92 27.11
CA ARG A 237 10.74 13.31 27.78
C ARG A 237 11.96 13.26 26.87
N SER A 238 11.83 12.76 25.65
CA SER A 238 12.95 12.63 24.73
C SER A 238 13.50 13.99 24.31
N ASP A 239 14.82 14.10 24.23
CA ASP A 239 15.51 15.26 23.66
C ASP A 239 15.32 15.36 22.13
N ARG A 240 14.84 14.27 21.50
CA ARG A 240 14.49 14.25 20.08
C ARG A 240 13.09 14.80 19.88
N ILE A 241 13.01 15.90 19.15
CA ILE A 241 11.76 16.62 18.95
C ILE A 241 10.70 15.76 18.25
N GLU A 242 11.10 14.88 17.34
CA GLU A 242 10.19 14.02 16.58
C GLU A 242 9.53 12.96 17.49
N GLU A 243 10.28 12.42 18.45
CA GLU A 243 9.76 11.47 19.44
C GLU A 243 8.75 12.16 20.37
N ASN A 244 9.11 13.33 20.89
CA ASN A 244 8.22 14.13 21.73
C ASN A 244 6.91 14.49 20.99
N ARG A 245 6.99 14.91 19.73
CA ARG A 245 5.83 15.19 18.87
C ARG A 245 4.95 13.96 18.66
N ALA A 246 5.53 12.80 18.40
CA ALA A 246 4.78 11.55 18.23
C ALA A 246 4.02 11.16 19.50
N GLY A 247 4.68 11.26 20.66
CA GLY A 247 4.03 11.04 21.97
C GLY A 247 2.87 12.00 22.20
N ALA A 248 3.05 13.28 21.90
CA ALA A 248 2.00 14.29 22.03
C ALA A 248 0.80 14.03 21.10
N LEU A 249 1.03 13.64 19.84
CA LEU A 249 -0.03 13.30 18.90
C LEU A 249 -0.84 12.07 19.36
N CYS A 250 -0.16 11.05 19.89
CA CYS A 250 -0.84 9.88 20.45
C CYS A 250 -1.70 10.24 21.67
N CYS A 251 -1.17 11.07 22.59
CA CYS A 251 -1.94 11.54 23.74
C CYS A 251 -3.13 12.42 23.34
N LEU A 252 -2.96 13.29 22.33
CA LEU A 252 -4.04 14.14 21.81
C LEU A 252 -5.16 13.30 21.17
N GLN A 253 -4.81 12.23 20.47
CA GLN A 253 -5.78 11.34 19.82
C GLN A 253 -6.54 10.48 20.84
N SER A 254 -6.00 10.28 22.05
CA SER A 254 -6.63 9.45 23.08
C SER A 254 -7.78 10.15 23.78
N ASP A 255 -8.89 9.43 23.97
CA ASP A 255 -10.06 9.92 24.73
C ASP A 255 -9.92 9.69 26.25
N THR A 256 -8.73 9.33 26.75
CA THR A 256 -8.54 9.01 28.18
C THR A 256 -8.08 10.23 28.98
N ALA A 257 -8.70 10.44 30.16
CA ALA A 257 -8.30 11.51 31.08
C ALA A 257 -6.83 11.40 31.52
N LYS A 258 -6.26 10.18 31.55
CA LYS A 258 -4.84 9.98 31.88
C LYS A 258 -3.92 10.49 30.77
N ALA A 259 -4.25 10.26 29.50
CA ALA A 259 -3.48 10.79 28.37
C ALA A 259 -3.55 12.32 28.31
N GLU A 260 -4.73 12.89 28.55
CA GLU A 260 -4.91 14.34 28.65
C GLU A 260 -4.06 14.94 29.78
N ALA A 261 -4.15 14.36 30.98
CA ALA A 261 -3.35 14.79 32.13
C ALA A 261 -1.84 14.65 31.89
N LEU A 262 -1.40 13.64 31.15
CA LEU A 262 0.00 13.48 30.76
C LEU A 262 0.42 14.60 29.79
N LEU A 263 -0.37 14.87 28.75
CA LEU A 263 -0.09 15.91 27.77
C LEU A 263 -0.05 17.32 28.39
N MET A 264 -0.90 17.58 29.39
CA MET A 264 -0.91 18.87 30.13
C MET A 264 0.42 19.17 30.84
N LYS A 265 1.26 18.18 31.13
CA LYS A 265 2.59 18.39 31.73
C LYS A 265 3.59 19.00 30.73
N TYR A 266 3.27 19.02 29.44
CA TYR A 266 4.13 19.47 28.36
C TYR A 266 3.42 20.55 27.51
N PRO A 267 3.22 21.77 28.04
CA PRO A 267 2.39 22.80 27.42
C PRO A 267 2.86 23.21 26.02
N ASP A 268 4.18 23.34 25.79
CA ASP A 268 4.71 23.81 24.50
C ASP A 268 4.36 22.86 23.33
N VAL A 269 4.55 21.55 23.53
CA VAL A 269 4.18 20.56 22.51
C VAL A 269 2.67 20.38 22.43
N LYS A 270 1.95 20.42 23.57
CA LYS A 270 0.49 20.36 23.62
C LYS A 270 -0.12 21.45 22.74
N ASP A 271 0.27 22.70 22.95
CA ASP A 271 -0.30 23.82 22.20
C ASP A 271 0.01 23.69 20.70
N SER A 272 1.18 23.14 20.35
CA SER A 272 1.56 22.91 18.96
C SER A 272 0.71 21.83 18.28
N VAL A 273 0.40 20.72 18.97
CA VAL A 273 -0.45 19.65 18.40
C VAL A 273 -1.94 20.03 18.41
N VAL A 274 -2.43 20.71 19.45
CA VAL A 274 -3.84 21.15 19.55
C VAL A 274 -4.19 22.19 18.49
N ASN A 275 -3.26 23.12 18.21
CA ASN A 275 -3.46 24.13 17.17
C ASN A 275 -3.25 23.58 15.74
N GLY A 276 -2.88 22.31 15.59
CA GLY A 276 -2.64 21.67 14.30
C GLY A 276 -1.34 22.10 13.61
N ASN A 277 -0.45 22.80 14.32
CA ASN A 277 0.88 23.16 13.79
C ASN A 277 1.74 21.90 13.58
N ILE A 278 1.50 20.86 14.39
CA ILE A 278 2.16 19.56 14.31
C ILE A 278 1.11 18.49 14.07
N THR A 279 1.38 17.65 13.08
CA THR A 279 0.55 16.54 12.63
C THR A 279 1.47 15.37 12.26
N TRP A 280 0.92 14.19 12.02
CA TRP A 280 1.70 13.07 11.48
C TRP A 280 2.39 13.41 10.15
N TYR A 281 1.83 14.31 9.33
CA TYR A 281 2.36 14.64 8.00
C TYR A 281 3.57 15.57 8.00
N ASN A 282 3.79 16.30 9.10
CA ASN A 282 4.93 17.22 9.26
C ASN A 282 5.72 16.91 10.55
N LEU A 283 5.73 15.64 10.97
CA LEU A 283 6.37 15.21 12.21
C LEU A 283 7.86 15.54 12.27
N VAL A 284 8.56 15.39 11.14
CA VAL A 284 10.01 15.56 10.98
C VAL A 284 10.40 16.98 10.53
N ASN A 285 9.43 17.79 10.07
CA ASN A 285 9.67 19.12 9.49
C ASN A 285 9.34 20.27 10.46
#